data_AF-A0A2M7VC94-F1
#
_entry.id   AF-A0A2M7VC94-F1
#
_cell.length_a   1.000
_cell.length_b   1.000
_cell.length_c   1.000
_cell.angle_alpha   90.00
_cell.angle_beta   90.00
_cell.angle_gamma   90.00
#
_symmetry.space_group_name_H-M   'P 1'
#
loop_
_entity.id
_entity.type
_entity.pdbx_description
1 polymer ?
#
loop_
_entity_poly.entity_id
_entity_poly.type
_entity_poly.pdbx_seq_one_letter_code
_entity_poly.pdbx_strand_id
1 'polypeptide(L)'
;FSKKTKILGTVFLLSLFATLLNPNGIIGATYPLFFQQNYGYTIEENQNIFFLWELFQKQTILYFAISSFLLLSSFLILFKKTRLVDLLLSAFFIFLATSAIRNFPLFVFGTFFVFVYNYSFILSKLSSNIKKLFYVLLPIVLIFLIFNVSAKKGFGFGVESGATKGTDFFLKNNLQNPLFNNFDIGSYLDYRFYPKINVFIDSRPESYPADFIKNTYIPMQYDEKIFSRFDNSYNFNSIFFSYLDQTPWANTFLYKIVRNPKWKIVYIDDYSIILVKDNEQNKRLITTYGMDINNLKFSNLNDNFLSFVKASIFLNKTGLKDQEIEMYEKILTVNPNYCPALYNLSLYYSNVNSDLSRAYSMKLQNFCK
;
A
#
# COMPACT_ATOMS: atom_id res chain seq x y z
N PHE A 1 38.77 -25.81 -19.97
CA PHE A 1 38.21 -24.64 -19.24
C PHE A 1 39.30 -23.67 -18.83
N SER A 2 39.08 -22.37 -19.02
CA SER A 2 40.04 -21.34 -18.57
C SER A 2 40.21 -21.36 -17.03
N LYS A 3 41.33 -20.84 -16.51
CA LYS A 3 41.54 -20.68 -15.05
C LYS A 3 40.37 -19.91 -14.40
N LYS A 4 39.86 -18.88 -15.08
CA LYS A 4 38.69 -18.10 -14.64
C LYS A 4 37.43 -18.97 -14.55
N THR A 5 37.19 -19.82 -15.55
CA THR A 5 36.02 -20.70 -15.55
C THR A 5 36.08 -21.73 -14.42
N LYS A 6 37.27 -22.28 -14.11
CA LYS A 6 37.45 -23.19 -12.97
C LYS A 6 37.18 -22.49 -11.63
N ILE A 7 37.66 -21.26 -11.46
CA ILE A 7 37.41 -20.46 -10.26
C ILE A 7 35.91 -20.19 -10.11
N LEU A 8 35.25 -19.68 -11.16
CA LEU A 8 33.81 -19.39 -11.13
C LEU A 8 32.97 -20.65 -10.87
N GLY A 9 33.32 -21.78 -11.49
CA GLY A 9 32.64 -23.05 -11.24
C GLY A 9 32.82 -23.54 -9.79
N THR A 10 34.01 -23.38 -9.22
CA THR A 10 34.29 -23.73 -7.82
C THR A 10 33.49 -22.85 -6.87
N VAL A 11 33.49 -21.53 -7.09
CA VAL A 11 32.70 -20.58 -6.28
C VAL A 11 31.21 -20.91 -6.37
N PHE A 12 30.68 -21.16 -7.57
CA PHE A 12 29.28 -21.54 -7.77
C PHE A 12 28.91 -22.82 -6.99
N LEU A 13 29.73 -23.87 -7.06
CA LEU A 13 29.49 -25.11 -6.32
C LEU A 13 29.57 -24.89 -4.80
N LEU A 14 30.58 -24.16 -4.32
CA LEU A 14 30.69 -23.84 -2.89
C LEU A 14 29.50 -23.02 -2.40
N SER A 15 29.00 -22.06 -3.19
CA SER A 15 27.79 -21.31 -2.88
C SER A 15 26.56 -22.22 -2.83
N LEU A 16 26.41 -23.17 -3.75
CA LEU A 16 25.31 -24.16 -3.72
C LEU A 16 25.39 -25.08 -2.49
N PHE A 17 26.59 -25.48 -2.06
CA PHE A 17 26.73 -26.26 -0.82
C PHE A 17 26.46 -25.41 0.42
N ALA A 18 26.91 -24.16 0.43
CA ALA A 18 26.67 -23.25 1.55
C ALA A 18 25.18 -22.98 1.77
N THR A 19 24.35 -22.92 0.73
CA THR A 19 22.89 -22.75 0.90
C THR A 19 22.23 -23.93 1.59
N LEU A 20 22.82 -25.13 1.53
CA LEU A 20 22.33 -26.31 2.25
C LEU A 20 22.70 -26.30 3.74
N LEU A 21 23.65 -25.45 4.16
CA LEU A 21 24.07 -25.29 5.56
C LEU A 21 23.13 -24.35 6.35
N ASN A 22 21.83 -24.63 6.30
CA ASN A 22 20.82 -23.97 7.10
C ASN A 22 20.05 -25.02 7.95
N PRO A 23 19.39 -24.63 9.06
CA PRO A 23 18.67 -25.58 9.93
C PRO A 23 17.62 -26.45 9.22
N ASN A 24 17.11 -25.98 8.07
CA ASN A 24 16.09 -26.65 7.26
C ASN A 24 16.68 -27.37 6.02
N GLY A 25 18.01 -27.43 5.87
CA GLY A 25 18.70 -28.14 4.79
C GLY A 25 18.19 -27.78 3.38
N ILE A 26 17.86 -28.80 2.58
CA ILE A 26 17.35 -28.63 1.21
C ILE A 26 15.97 -27.94 1.16
N ILE A 27 15.15 -28.10 2.20
CA ILE A 27 13.84 -27.44 2.29
C ILE A 27 14.05 -25.93 2.40
N GLY A 28 14.94 -25.49 3.30
CA GLY A 28 15.31 -24.08 3.41
C GLY A 28 15.94 -23.53 2.13
N ALA A 29 16.82 -24.31 1.49
CA ALA A 29 17.48 -23.90 0.24
C ALA A 29 16.49 -23.75 -0.94
N THR A 30 15.45 -24.58 -0.98
CA THR A 30 14.43 -24.56 -2.06
C THR A 30 13.21 -23.70 -1.73
N TYR A 31 13.07 -23.22 -0.49
CA TYR A 31 11.92 -22.44 -0.03
C TYR A 31 11.56 -21.22 -0.92
N PRO A 32 12.52 -20.42 -1.43
CA PRO A 32 12.21 -19.29 -2.31
C PRO A 32 11.50 -19.67 -3.62
N LEU A 33 11.53 -20.94 -4.01
CA LEU A 33 10.83 -21.43 -5.21
C LEU A 33 9.36 -21.77 -4.92
N PHE A 34 9.00 -22.02 -3.66
CA PHE A 34 7.70 -22.59 -3.29
C PHE A 34 6.93 -21.77 -2.25
N PHE A 35 7.53 -20.75 -1.63
CA PHE A 35 6.91 -19.97 -0.55
C PHE A 35 5.52 -19.39 -0.91
N GLN A 36 5.29 -19.09 -2.19
CA GLN A 36 4.03 -18.53 -2.69
C GLN A 36 2.87 -19.53 -2.71
N GLN A 37 3.13 -20.84 -2.64
CA GLN A 37 2.10 -21.88 -2.74
C GLN A 37 1.14 -21.87 -1.54
N ASN A 38 1.58 -21.36 -0.38
CA ASN A 38 0.78 -21.33 0.85
C ASN A 38 0.26 -19.92 1.18
N TYR A 39 0.06 -19.07 0.17
CA TYR A 39 -0.45 -17.71 0.41
C TYR A 39 -1.96 -17.75 0.70
N GLY A 40 -2.31 -17.48 1.95
CA GLY A 40 -3.69 -17.29 2.39
C GLY A 40 -4.26 -15.90 2.08
N TYR A 41 -3.38 -14.93 1.83
CA TYR A 41 -3.70 -13.51 1.63
C TYR A 41 -3.14 -13.03 0.28
N THR A 42 -3.91 -12.24 -0.45
CA THR A 42 -3.47 -11.67 -1.73
C THR A 42 -2.64 -10.41 -1.49
N ILE A 43 -1.39 -10.44 -1.93
CA ILE A 43 -0.45 -9.33 -1.81
C ILE A 43 -0.42 -8.51 -3.09
N GLU A 44 -0.51 -7.19 -2.96
CA GLU A 44 -0.59 -6.26 -4.08
C GLU A 44 0.63 -6.38 -5.00
N GLU A 45 1.83 -6.45 -4.43
CA GLU A 45 3.10 -6.46 -5.16
C GLU A 45 3.28 -7.70 -6.05
N ASN A 46 2.53 -8.76 -5.73
CA ASN A 46 2.53 -10.03 -6.47
C ASN A 46 1.50 -10.04 -7.62
N GLN A 47 0.64 -9.03 -7.74
CA GLN A 47 -0.39 -8.98 -8.78
C GLN A 47 0.17 -8.48 -10.11
N ASN A 48 -0.43 -8.99 -11.20
CA ASN A 48 -0.10 -8.57 -12.55
C ASN A 48 -0.61 -7.15 -12.85
N ILE A 49 -0.05 -6.55 -13.90
CA ILE A 49 -0.35 -5.16 -14.26
C ILE A 49 -1.79 -4.93 -14.70
N PHE A 50 -2.47 -5.93 -15.28
CA PHE A 50 -3.83 -5.77 -15.81
C PHE A 50 -4.83 -5.67 -14.66
N PHE A 51 -4.72 -6.58 -13.69
CA PHE A 51 -5.53 -6.56 -12.47
C PHE A 51 -5.38 -5.22 -11.71
N LEU A 52 -4.15 -4.76 -11.52
CA LEU A 52 -3.90 -3.50 -10.79
C LEU A 52 -4.24 -2.25 -11.59
N TRP A 53 -4.21 -2.31 -12.92
CA TRP A 53 -4.66 -1.21 -13.76
C TRP A 53 -6.17 -0.98 -13.62
N GLU A 54 -6.96 -2.07 -13.65
CA GLU A 54 -8.40 -2.01 -13.43
C GLU A 54 -8.76 -1.47 -12.04
N LEU A 55 -7.99 -1.84 -11.02
CA LEU A 55 -8.28 -1.48 -9.63
C LEU A 55 -7.76 -0.10 -9.21
N PHE A 56 -6.55 0.28 -9.64
CA PHE A 56 -5.83 1.44 -9.08
C PHE A 56 -5.29 2.43 -10.10
N GLN A 57 -5.21 2.07 -11.39
CA GLN A 57 -4.64 2.91 -12.45
C GLN A 57 -3.27 3.52 -12.07
N LYS A 58 -2.40 2.73 -11.43
CA LYS A 58 -1.13 3.24 -10.89
C LYS A 58 -0.25 3.86 -11.98
N GLN A 59 0.27 5.06 -11.72
CA GLN A 59 1.18 5.77 -12.63
C GLN A 59 2.44 4.96 -12.97
N THR A 60 2.90 4.10 -12.07
CA THR A 60 4.06 3.22 -12.31
C THR A 60 3.80 2.20 -13.43
N ILE A 61 2.56 1.72 -13.60
CA ILE A 61 2.16 0.84 -14.70
C ILE A 61 2.25 1.60 -16.03
N LEU A 62 1.82 2.87 -16.06
CA LEU A 62 1.96 3.73 -17.23
C LEU A 62 3.43 3.94 -17.60
N TYR A 63 4.30 4.22 -16.63
CA TYR A 63 5.74 4.36 -16.88
C TYR A 63 6.38 3.08 -17.41
N PHE A 64 5.98 1.93 -16.87
CA PHE A 64 6.40 0.62 -17.38
C PHE A 64 5.93 0.39 -18.83
N ALA A 65 4.67 0.70 -19.14
CA ALA A 65 4.12 0.55 -20.49
C ALA A 65 4.84 1.44 -21.51
N ILE A 66 5.07 2.72 -21.19
CA ILE A 66 5.82 3.64 -22.04
C ILE A 66 7.26 3.14 -22.24
N SER A 67 7.94 2.74 -21.16
CA SER A 67 9.33 2.25 -21.23
C SER A 67 9.45 0.98 -22.06
N SER A 68 8.50 0.06 -21.92
CA SER A 68 8.44 -1.18 -22.71
C SER A 68 8.16 -0.89 -24.18
N PHE A 69 7.23 0.02 -24.48
CA PHE A 69 6.95 0.45 -25.85
C PHE A 69 8.19 1.08 -26.51
N LEU A 70 8.85 2.00 -25.82
CA LEU A 70 10.08 2.63 -26.30
C LEU A 70 11.18 1.59 -26.56
N LEU A 71 11.41 0.67 -25.62
CA LEU A 71 12.37 -0.42 -25.78
C LEU A 71 12.05 -1.29 -26.99
N LEU A 72 10.80 -1.73 -27.16
CA LEU A 72 10.37 -2.55 -28.30
C LEU A 72 10.50 -1.79 -29.64
N SER A 73 10.13 -0.51 -29.66
CA SER A 73 10.28 0.34 -30.84
C SER A 73 11.75 0.48 -31.27
N SER A 74 12.68 0.50 -30.30
CA SER A 74 14.11 0.61 -30.57
C SER A 74 14.64 -0.61 -31.33
N PHE A 75 14.11 -1.81 -31.06
CA PHE A 75 14.45 -3.03 -31.80
C PHE A 75 13.92 -3.02 -33.22
N LEU A 76 12.74 -2.43 -33.47
CA LEU A 76 12.19 -2.29 -34.81
C LEU A 76 13.05 -1.32 -35.66
N ILE A 77 13.44 -0.18 -35.07
CA ILE A 77 14.31 0.80 -35.73
C ILE A 77 15.70 0.20 -36.02
N LEU A 78 16.21 -0.63 -35.11
CA LEU A 78 17.55 -1.21 -35.18
C LEU A 78 17.55 -2.68 -35.55
N PHE A 79 16.53 -3.20 -36.25
CA PHE A 79 16.34 -4.65 -36.44
C PHE A 79 17.57 -5.37 -37.01
N LYS A 80 18.34 -4.72 -37.91
CA LYS A 80 19.57 -5.28 -38.50
C LYS A 80 20.75 -5.35 -37.53
N LYS A 81 20.71 -4.61 -36.43
CA LYS A 81 21.75 -4.52 -35.40
C LYS A 81 21.35 -5.18 -34.08
N THR A 82 20.07 -5.52 -33.91
CA THR A 82 19.56 -6.18 -32.72
C THR A 82 20.20 -7.54 -32.55
N ARG A 83 20.86 -7.76 -31.40
CA ARG A 83 21.33 -9.09 -31.02
C ARG A 83 20.16 -9.87 -30.45
N LEU A 84 20.04 -11.15 -30.82
CA LEU A 84 18.98 -12.02 -30.30
C LEU A 84 18.96 -12.06 -28.77
N VAL A 85 20.13 -12.04 -28.14
CA VAL A 85 20.27 -12.02 -26.67
C VAL A 85 19.61 -10.77 -26.06
N ASP A 86 19.76 -9.59 -26.67
CA ASP A 86 19.17 -8.34 -26.16
C ASP A 86 17.65 -8.38 -26.24
N LEU A 87 17.11 -8.93 -27.34
CA LEU A 87 15.69 -9.12 -27.54
C LEU A 87 15.11 -10.12 -26.52
N LEU A 88 15.77 -11.27 -26.35
CA LEU A 88 15.33 -12.29 -25.40
C LEU A 88 15.39 -11.81 -23.95
N LEU A 89 16.47 -11.11 -23.54
CA LEU A 89 16.57 -10.50 -22.22
C LEU A 89 15.46 -9.48 -22.00
N SER A 90 15.22 -8.61 -22.97
CA SER A 90 14.16 -7.60 -22.87
C SER A 90 12.77 -8.25 -22.77
N ALA A 91 12.49 -9.24 -23.61
CA ALA A 91 11.23 -9.98 -23.58
C ALA A 91 11.03 -10.70 -22.24
N PHE A 92 12.07 -11.34 -21.71
CA PHE A 92 12.03 -12.00 -20.41
C PHE A 92 11.69 -11.02 -19.28
N PHE A 93 12.37 -9.87 -19.22
CA PHE A 93 12.15 -8.89 -18.18
C PHE A 93 10.81 -8.14 -18.31
N ILE A 94 10.34 -7.90 -19.55
CA ILE A 94 8.98 -7.39 -19.79
C ILE A 94 7.94 -8.40 -19.31
N PHE A 95 8.13 -9.69 -19.58
CA PHE A 95 7.24 -10.75 -19.11
C PHE A 95 7.20 -10.80 -17.57
N LEU A 96 8.36 -10.76 -16.90
CA LEU A 96 8.41 -10.75 -15.44
C LEU A 96 7.69 -9.54 -14.85
N ALA A 97 7.94 -8.32 -15.37
CA ALA A 97 7.29 -7.10 -14.91
C ALA A 97 5.78 -7.09 -15.17
N THR A 98 5.34 -7.62 -16.31
CA THR A 98 3.90 -7.79 -16.61
C THR A 98 3.24 -8.75 -15.61
N SER A 99 3.94 -9.82 -15.22
CA SER A 99 3.42 -10.87 -14.34
C SER A 99 3.23 -10.43 -12.89
N ALA A 100 4.12 -9.57 -12.36
CA ALA A 100 4.00 -9.02 -11.02
C ALA A 100 4.72 -7.66 -10.89
N ILE A 101 4.08 -6.66 -10.29
CA ILE A 101 4.65 -5.31 -10.19
C ILE A 101 5.94 -5.23 -9.36
N ARG A 102 6.17 -6.18 -8.43
CA ARG A 102 7.45 -6.29 -7.69
C ARG A 102 8.66 -6.49 -8.60
N ASN A 103 8.44 -6.94 -9.84
CA ASN A 103 9.49 -7.18 -10.82
C ASN A 103 9.84 -5.93 -11.65
N PHE A 104 9.18 -4.78 -11.43
CA PHE A 104 9.51 -3.53 -12.13
C PHE A 104 10.99 -3.12 -11.96
N PRO A 105 11.60 -3.17 -10.75
CA PRO A 105 13.02 -2.88 -10.61
C PRO A 105 13.90 -3.85 -11.41
N LEU A 106 13.54 -5.13 -11.48
CA LEU A 106 14.26 -6.13 -12.28
C LEU A 106 14.17 -5.81 -13.78
N PHE A 107 13.02 -5.34 -14.25
CA PHE A 107 12.89 -4.86 -15.63
C PHE A 107 13.82 -3.68 -15.92
N VAL A 108 13.89 -2.70 -15.02
CA VAL A 108 14.80 -1.55 -15.18
C VAL A 108 16.24 -2.05 -15.25
N PHE A 109 16.72 -2.84 -14.28
CA PHE A 109 18.10 -3.31 -14.28
C PHE A 109 18.43 -4.23 -15.46
N GLY A 110 17.51 -5.13 -15.81
CA GLY A 110 17.69 -6.09 -16.87
C GLY A 110 17.71 -5.49 -18.28
N THR A 111 17.03 -4.36 -18.48
CA THR A 111 16.90 -3.71 -19.79
C THR A 111 17.69 -2.42 -19.94
N PHE A 112 18.21 -1.84 -18.85
CA PHE A 112 18.89 -0.55 -18.84
C PHE A 112 19.99 -0.43 -19.91
N PHE A 113 20.92 -1.38 -19.94
CA PHE A 113 22.04 -1.34 -20.89
C PHE A 113 21.58 -1.46 -22.34
N VAL A 114 20.58 -2.29 -22.60
CA VAL A 114 20.00 -2.47 -23.94
C VAL A 114 19.31 -1.18 -24.38
N PHE A 115 18.53 -0.58 -23.48
CA PHE A 115 17.84 0.68 -23.71
C PHE A 115 18.84 1.80 -24.04
N VAL A 116 19.86 1.98 -23.20
CA VAL A 116 20.89 3.02 -23.37
C VAL A 116 21.67 2.79 -24.67
N TYR A 117 22.08 1.56 -24.96
CA TYR A 117 22.81 1.24 -26.18
C TYR A 117 21.98 1.59 -27.42
N ASN A 118 20.74 1.09 -27.51
CA ASN A 118 19.88 1.33 -28.66
C ASN A 118 19.59 2.83 -28.85
N TYR A 119 19.23 3.54 -27.79
CA TYR A 119 18.91 4.96 -27.88
C TYR A 119 20.14 5.84 -28.09
N SER A 120 21.32 5.46 -27.61
CA SER A 120 22.57 6.17 -27.96
C SER A 120 22.83 6.13 -29.47
N PHE A 121 22.60 4.97 -30.10
CA PHE A 121 22.76 4.82 -31.54
C PHE A 121 21.67 5.55 -32.33
N ILE A 122 20.42 5.50 -31.88
CA ILE A 122 19.31 6.27 -32.48
C ILE A 122 19.60 7.77 -32.39
N LEU A 123 19.94 8.28 -31.19
CA LEU A 123 20.31 9.66 -30.96
C LEU A 123 21.47 10.08 -31.88
N SER A 124 22.49 9.22 -32.08
CA SER A 124 23.64 9.53 -32.93
C SER A 124 23.26 9.89 -34.38
N LYS A 125 22.18 9.30 -34.91
CA LYS A 125 21.68 9.53 -36.27
C LYS A 125 20.78 10.77 -36.41
N LEU A 126 20.32 11.34 -35.30
CA LEU A 126 19.46 12.53 -35.34
C LEU A 126 20.26 13.79 -35.67
N SER A 127 19.57 14.78 -36.24
CA SER A 127 20.16 16.09 -36.54
C SER A 127 20.61 16.82 -35.27
N SER A 128 21.56 17.73 -35.42
CA SER A 128 22.11 18.51 -34.29
C SER A 128 21.03 19.26 -33.50
N ASN A 129 20.02 19.79 -34.21
CA ASN A 129 18.91 20.52 -33.57
C ASN A 129 18.06 19.62 -32.67
N ILE A 130 17.75 18.40 -33.10
CA ILE A 130 16.98 17.44 -32.29
C ILE A 130 17.78 16.97 -31.08
N LYS A 131 19.09 16.73 -31.24
CA LYS A 131 19.98 16.40 -30.12
C LYS A 131 20.01 17.49 -29.06
N LYS A 132 20.16 18.76 -29.47
CA LYS A 132 20.12 19.92 -28.57
C LYS A 132 18.79 19.99 -27.82
N LEU A 133 17.68 19.82 -28.51
CA LEU A 133 16.35 19.79 -27.88
C LEU A 133 16.24 18.67 -26.83
N PHE A 134 16.70 17.45 -27.17
CA PHE A 134 16.70 16.33 -26.22
C PHE A 134 17.54 16.62 -24.97
N TYR A 135 18.74 17.18 -25.12
CA TYR A 135 19.60 17.54 -24.00
C TYR A 135 19.04 18.66 -23.12
N VAL A 136 18.13 19.50 -23.64
CA VAL A 136 17.43 20.52 -22.85
C VAL A 136 16.19 19.94 -22.18
N LEU A 137 15.39 19.14 -22.90
CA LEU A 137 14.13 18.58 -22.38
C LEU A 137 14.35 17.51 -21.31
N LEU A 138 15.38 16.67 -21.45
CA LEU A 138 15.62 15.57 -20.50
C LEU A 138 15.85 16.09 -19.06
N PRO A 139 16.74 17.07 -18.81
CA PRO A 139 16.86 17.69 -17.49
C PRO A 139 15.56 18.31 -16.99
N ILE A 140 14.78 18.97 -17.85
CA ILE A 140 13.49 19.59 -17.45
C ILE A 140 12.51 18.52 -16.96
N VAL A 141 12.38 17.41 -17.69
CA VAL A 141 11.52 16.29 -17.30
C VAL A 141 12.03 15.66 -16.00
N LEU A 142 13.34 15.47 -15.85
CA LEU A 142 13.92 14.94 -14.61
C LEU A 142 13.66 15.86 -13.42
N ILE A 143 13.86 17.17 -13.57
CA ILE A 143 13.57 18.17 -12.54
C ILE A 143 12.08 18.16 -12.21
N PHE A 144 11.20 18.08 -13.21
CA PHE A 144 9.76 17.97 -12.98
C PHE A 144 9.41 16.70 -12.20
N LEU A 145 9.96 15.54 -12.56
CA LEU A 145 9.74 14.28 -11.85
C LEU A 145 10.26 14.35 -10.41
N ILE A 146 11.47 14.87 -10.20
CA ILE A 146 12.07 15.08 -8.88
C ILE A 146 11.18 16.03 -8.06
N PHE A 147 10.74 17.13 -8.64
CA PHE A 147 9.85 18.08 -7.97
C PHE A 147 8.52 17.42 -7.58
N ASN A 148 7.90 16.64 -8.46
CA ASN A 148 6.66 15.92 -8.16
C ASN A 148 6.83 14.91 -7.01
N VAL A 149 7.97 14.19 -6.98
CA VAL A 149 8.27 13.24 -5.90
C VAL A 149 8.53 13.99 -4.59
N SER A 150 9.37 15.03 -4.62
CA SER A 150 9.72 15.85 -3.46
C SER A 150 8.53 16.64 -2.91
N ALA A 151 7.63 17.14 -3.76
CA ALA A 151 6.43 17.83 -3.33
C ALA A 151 5.45 16.89 -2.61
N LYS A 152 5.41 15.61 -2.99
CA LYS A 152 4.56 14.60 -2.35
C LYS A 152 5.13 14.05 -1.04
N LYS A 153 6.44 13.80 -1.00
CA LYS A 153 7.09 13.11 0.14
C LYS A 153 7.95 14.02 1.03
N GLY A 154 8.12 15.28 0.65
CA GLY A 154 9.16 16.13 1.20
C GLY A 154 10.56 15.68 0.74
N PHE A 155 11.58 16.44 1.14
CA PHE A 155 12.98 16.07 0.96
C PHE A 155 13.58 15.68 2.32
N GLY A 156 14.29 14.54 2.37
CA GLY A 156 15.03 14.10 3.56
C GLY A 156 14.87 12.60 3.85
N PHE A 157 15.47 12.17 4.96
CA PHE A 157 15.36 10.81 5.49
C PHE A 157 14.20 10.65 6.49
N GLY A 158 13.17 11.49 6.36
CA GLY A 158 12.03 11.50 7.29
C GLY A 158 11.29 10.17 7.30
N VAL A 159 10.84 9.76 8.48
CA VAL A 159 10.00 8.57 8.67
C VAL A 159 8.54 9.00 8.57
N GLU A 160 7.74 8.34 7.73
CA GLU A 160 6.29 8.55 7.74
C GLU A 160 5.72 8.12 9.10
N SER A 161 4.94 8.99 9.75
CA SER A 161 4.48 8.75 11.13
C SER A 161 3.60 7.50 11.26
N GLY A 162 2.88 7.11 10.20
CA GLY A 162 2.05 5.89 10.16
C GLY A 162 1.22 5.70 11.45
N ALA A 163 1.26 4.49 12.01
CA ALA A 163 0.61 4.16 13.27
C ALA A 163 1.41 4.52 14.54
N THR A 164 2.51 5.29 14.44
CA THR A 164 3.40 5.57 15.59
C THR A 164 2.61 6.15 16.76
N LYS A 165 1.77 7.16 16.50
CA LYS A 165 0.98 7.83 17.55
C LYS A 165 -0.03 6.88 18.20
N GLY A 166 -0.69 6.03 17.43
CA GLY A 166 -1.55 4.96 17.94
C GLY A 166 -0.77 3.97 18.81
N THR A 167 0.41 3.52 18.38
CA THR A 167 1.25 2.62 19.20
C THR A 167 1.75 3.29 20.48
N ASP A 168 2.10 4.57 20.42
CA ASP A 168 2.52 5.33 21.60
C ASP A 168 1.37 5.52 22.59
N PHE A 169 0.15 5.79 22.09
CA PHE A 169 -1.06 5.80 22.91
C PHE A 169 -1.29 4.44 23.57
N PHE A 170 -1.16 3.35 22.81
CA PHE A 170 -1.36 1.98 23.30
C PHE A 170 -0.40 1.64 24.44
N LEU A 171 0.89 1.92 24.24
CA LEU A 171 1.95 1.65 25.21
C LEU A 171 1.86 2.57 26.43
N LYS A 172 1.64 3.88 26.24
CA LYS A 172 1.54 4.86 27.34
C LYS A 172 0.39 4.53 28.30
N ASN A 173 -0.69 3.97 27.78
CA ASN A 173 -1.86 3.60 28.57
C ASN A 173 -1.84 2.15 29.07
N ASN A 174 -0.74 1.41 28.86
CA ASN A 174 -0.56 0.02 29.29
C ASN A 174 -1.69 -0.92 28.82
N LEU A 175 -2.16 -0.75 27.59
CA LEU A 175 -3.12 -1.69 26.99
C LEU A 175 -2.50 -3.09 26.90
N GLN A 176 -3.32 -4.11 27.16
CA GLN A 176 -2.85 -5.49 27.31
C GLN A 176 -3.40 -6.43 26.23
N ASN A 177 -2.68 -7.52 26.04
CA ASN A 177 -3.15 -8.72 25.35
C ASN A 177 -4.45 -9.25 25.96
N PRO A 178 -5.21 -10.08 25.22
CA PRO A 178 -4.98 -10.46 23.82
C PRO A 178 -5.41 -9.35 22.84
N LEU A 179 -4.54 -9.03 21.88
CA LEU A 179 -4.77 -8.03 20.84
C LEU A 179 -5.37 -8.71 19.60
N PHE A 180 -6.38 -8.09 18.99
CA PHE A 180 -6.80 -8.38 17.62
C PHE A 180 -6.37 -7.22 16.70
N ASN A 181 -5.67 -7.51 15.61
CA ASN A 181 -5.25 -6.52 14.63
C ASN A 181 -5.51 -7.00 13.21
N ASN A 182 -5.55 -6.07 12.25
CA ASN A 182 -5.57 -6.45 10.85
C ASN A 182 -4.16 -6.71 10.29
N PHE A 183 -4.18 -7.42 9.17
CA PHE A 183 -3.02 -7.89 8.43
C PHE A 183 -2.11 -6.73 8.02
N ASP A 184 -2.67 -5.63 7.49
CA ASP A 184 -1.89 -4.49 6.98
C ASP A 184 -0.97 -3.83 8.03
N ILE A 185 -1.32 -3.90 9.32
CA ILE A 185 -0.53 -3.27 10.38
C ILE A 185 0.31 -4.25 11.21
N GLY A 186 0.11 -5.55 11.00
CA GLY A 186 0.65 -6.62 11.83
C GLY A 186 2.15 -6.54 12.08
N SER A 187 2.97 -6.49 11.03
CA SER A 187 4.43 -6.46 11.19
C SER A 187 4.95 -5.20 11.89
N TYR A 188 4.26 -4.07 11.73
CA TYR A 188 4.63 -2.84 12.44
C TYR A 188 4.30 -2.92 13.92
N LEU A 189 3.13 -3.47 14.27
CA LEU A 189 2.75 -3.69 15.68
C LEU A 189 3.69 -4.71 16.34
N ASP A 190 4.05 -5.78 15.63
CA ASP A 190 5.01 -6.79 16.12
C ASP A 190 6.35 -6.10 16.46
N TYR A 191 6.89 -5.31 15.53
CA TYR A 191 8.10 -4.51 15.78
C TYR A 191 7.97 -3.54 16.96
N ARG A 192 6.88 -2.78 17.05
CA ARG A 192 6.71 -1.73 18.08
C ARG A 192 6.42 -2.29 19.47
N PHE A 193 5.72 -3.41 19.56
CA PHE A 193 5.29 -3.96 20.83
C PHE A 193 6.15 -5.11 21.35
N TYR A 194 7.07 -5.63 20.53
CA TYR A 194 7.98 -6.68 20.98
C TYR A 194 8.78 -6.28 22.23
N PRO A 195 8.95 -7.19 23.22
CA PRO A 195 8.40 -8.55 23.30
C PRO A 195 7.08 -8.65 24.11
N LYS A 196 6.42 -7.53 24.42
CA LYS A 196 5.38 -7.46 25.47
C LYS A 196 3.97 -7.80 24.97
N ILE A 197 3.60 -7.37 23.77
CA ILE A 197 2.27 -7.59 23.19
C ILE A 197 2.43 -8.44 21.95
N ASN A 198 1.60 -9.47 21.82
CA ASN A 198 1.65 -10.38 20.68
C ASN A 198 0.56 -9.95 19.72
N VAL A 199 0.91 -9.82 18.43
CA VAL A 199 -0.08 -9.58 17.38
C VAL A 199 -0.91 -10.83 17.11
N PHE A 200 -2.16 -10.66 16.70
CA PHE A 200 -2.98 -11.77 16.24
C PHE A 200 -2.51 -12.28 14.88
N ILE A 201 -2.10 -11.35 14.01
CA ILE A 201 -1.60 -11.64 12.68
C ILE A 201 -0.48 -10.67 12.30
N ASP A 202 0.57 -11.18 11.67
CA ASP A 202 1.68 -10.43 11.05
C ASP A 202 1.46 -10.29 9.53
N SER A 203 2.04 -9.25 8.92
CA SER A 203 1.82 -8.87 7.50
C SER A 203 2.56 -9.75 6.49
N ARG A 204 3.29 -10.79 6.93
CA ARG A 204 3.92 -11.79 6.05
C ARG A 204 2.95 -12.96 5.82
N PRO A 205 2.41 -13.13 4.60
CA PRO A 205 1.41 -14.17 4.33
C PRO A 205 1.96 -15.58 4.50
N GLU A 206 3.27 -15.79 4.32
CA GLU A 206 3.92 -17.09 4.53
C GLU A 206 4.11 -17.46 6.00
N SER A 207 3.97 -16.52 6.94
CA SER A 207 4.13 -16.78 8.38
C SER A 207 2.95 -17.55 8.98
N TYR A 208 1.84 -17.69 8.24
CA TYR A 208 0.64 -18.37 8.70
C TYR A 208 0.15 -19.39 7.67
N PRO A 209 -0.49 -20.49 8.10
CA PRO A 209 -1.15 -21.42 7.18
C PRO A 209 -2.23 -20.71 6.35
N ALA A 210 -2.29 -20.98 5.04
CA ALA A 210 -3.32 -20.41 4.18
C ALA A 210 -4.74 -20.71 4.68
N ASP A 211 -4.93 -21.90 5.25
CA ASP A 211 -6.19 -22.35 5.85
C ASP A 211 -6.63 -21.45 7.02
N PHE A 212 -5.71 -21.09 7.92
CA PHE A 212 -6.01 -20.16 9.01
C PHE A 212 -6.46 -18.80 8.47
N ILE A 213 -5.75 -18.25 7.48
CA ILE A 213 -6.11 -16.94 6.92
C ILE A 213 -7.50 -17.00 6.26
N LYS A 214 -7.73 -17.99 5.39
CA LYS A 214 -8.95 -18.09 4.57
C LYS A 214 -10.18 -18.53 5.36
N ASN A 215 -10.01 -19.45 6.31
CA ASN A 215 -11.12 -20.11 6.99
C ASN A 215 -11.31 -19.63 8.44
N THR A 216 -10.38 -18.86 9.00
CA THR A 216 -10.51 -18.27 10.35
C THR A 216 -10.42 -16.75 10.33
N TYR A 217 -9.28 -16.18 9.94
CA TYR A 217 -9.01 -14.75 10.08
C TYR A 217 -9.88 -13.85 9.19
N ILE A 218 -10.05 -14.18 7.91
CA ILE A 218 -10.93 -13.42 7.00
C ILE A 218 -12.41 -13.55 7.41
N PRO A 219 -12.96 -14.76 7.69
CA PRO A 219 -14.35 -14.91 8.12
C PRO A 219 -14.70 -14.15 9.41
N MET A 220 -13.77 -14.04 10.37
CA MET A 220 -13.94 -13.21 11.57
C MET A 220 -14.23 -11.74 11.25
N GLN A 221 -13.81 -11.23 10.10
CA GLN A 221 -14.01 -9.84 9.70
C GLN A 221 -15.31 -9.63 8.92
N TYR A 222 -15.85 -10.68 8.30
CA TYR A 222 -17.14 -10.61 7.62
C TYR A 222 -18.34 -10.83 8.55
N ASP A 223 -18.26 -11.78 9.48
CA ASP A 223 -19.40 -12.21 10.30
C ASP A 223 -19.15 -11.97 11.79
N GLU A 224 -20.02 -11.18 12.41
CA GLU A 224 -19.97 -10.85 13.83
C GLU A 224 -20.18 -12.07 14.74
N LYS A 225 -20.93 -13.09 14.29
CA LYS A 225 -21.11 -14.34 15.03
C LYS A 225 -19.80 -15.14 15.05
N ILE A 226 -19.09 -15.17 13.91
CA ILE A 226 -17.78 -15.82 13.82
C ILE A 226 -16.78 -15.06 14.69
N PHE A 227 -16.73 -13.73 14.59
CA PHE A 227 -15.90 -12.89 15.45
C PHE A 227 -16.17 -13.17 16.93
N SER A 228 -17.45 -13.15 17.34
CA SER A 228 -17.84 -13.39 18.73
C SER A 228 -17.47 -14.78 19.23
N ARG A 229 -17.57 -15.82 18.39
CA ARG A 229 -17.13 -17.18 18.73
C ARG A 229 -15.62 -17.22 19.04
N PHE A 230 -14.82 -16.58 18.20
CA PHE A 230 -13.37 -16.53 18.39
C PHE A 230 -12.97 -15.58 19.52
N ASP A 231 -13.64 -14.44 19.69
CA ASP A 231 -13.46 -13.57 20.86
C ASP A 231 -13.76 -14.31 22.16
N ASN A 232 -14.78 -15.17 22.22
CA ASN A 232 -15.02 -16.00 23.41
C ASN A 232 -13.90 -17.02 23.67
N SER A 233 -13.14 -17.41 22.64
CA SER A 233 -12.08 -18.42 22.75
C SER A 233 -10.71 -17.77 23.06
N TYR A 234 -10.38 -16.69 22.36
CA TYR A 234 -9.13 -15.95 22.55
C TYR A 234 -9.24 -14.91 23.66
N ASN A 235 -10.45 -14.48 24.01
CA ASN A 235 -10.74 -13.42 24.98
C ASN A 235 -10.02 -12.11 24.66
N PHE A 236 -10.21 -11.57 23.45
CA PHE A 236 -9.56 -10.33 23.04
C PHE A 236 -9.90 -9.19 24.01
N ASN A 237 -8.90 -8.42 24.39
CA ASN A 237 -9.05 -7.26 25.28
C ASN A 237 -8.97 -5.94 24.51
N SER A 238 -8.22 -5.91 23.41
CA SER A 238 -8.03 -4.72 22.59
C SER A 238 -8.06 -5.06 21.10
N ILE A 239 -8.45 -4.08 20.30
CA ILE A 239 -8.40 -4.11 18.84
C ILE A 239 -7.54 -2.94 18.37
N PHE A 240 -6.53 -3.21 17.55
CA PHE A 240 -5.73 -2.18 16.87
C PHE A 240 -5.84 -2.38 15.37
N PHE A 241 -6.48 -1.45 14.68
CA PHE A 241 -6.81 -1.60 13.27
C PHE A 241 -6.29 -0.43 12.45
N SER A 242 -5.54 -0.70 11.37
CA SER A 242 -5.30 0.31 10.34
C SER A 242 -6.51 0.35 9.42
N TYR A 243 -7.24 1.46 9.43
CA TYR A 243 -8.46 1.58 8.64
C TYR A 243 -8.20 1.95 7.17
N LEU A 244 -6.94 2.05 6.76
CA LEU A 244 -6.56 2.26 5.36
C LEU A 244 -6.60 0.96 4.54
N ASP A 245 -6.68 -0.20 5.19
CA ASP A 245 -6.85 -1.51 4.58
C ASP A 245 -8.08 -1.51 3.65
N GLN A 246 -7.85 -1.78 2.37
CA GLN A 246 -8.85 -1.62 1.31
C GLN A 246 -9.68 -2.88 1.07
N THR A 247 -9.46 -3.93 1.84
CA THR A 247 -10.11 -5.21 1.62
C THR A 247 -11.59 -5.16 2.03
N PRO A 248 -12.48 -5.92 1.36
CA PRO A 248 -13.90 -5.88 1.69
C PRO A 248 -14.20 -6.39 3.10
N TRP A 249 -13.41 -7.34 3.62
CA TRP A 249 -13.55 -7.83 4.99
C TRP A 249 -13.16 -6.79 6.02
N ALA A 250 -12.08 -6.03 5.82
CA ALA A 250 -11.69 -4.96 6.72
C ALA A 250 -12.76 -3.85 6.80
N ASN A 251 -13.32 -3.47 5.65
CA ASN A 251 -14.42 -2.51 5.58
C ASN A 251 -15.67 -3.01 6.34
N THR A 252 -16.03 -4.28 6.12
CA THR A 252 -17.16 -4.91 6.81
C THR A 252 -16.94 -4.97 8.31
N PHE A 253 -15.74 -5.34 8.75
CA PHE A 253 -15.38 -5.43 10.16
C PHE A 253 -15.47 -4.06 10.83
N LEU A 254 -14.85 -3.03 10.26
CA LEU A 254 -14.89 -1.66 10.80
C LEU A 254 -16.32 -1.14 10.91
N TYR A 255 -17.14 -1.34 9.88
CA TYR A 255 -18.54 -0.94 9.91
C TYR A 255 -19.31 -1.58 11.07
N LYS A 256 -19.07 -2.87 11.36
CA LYS A 256 -19.76 -3.60 12.42
C LYS A 256 -19.19 -3.32 13.81
N ILE A 257 -17.87 -3.36 13.97
CA ILE A 257 -17.22 -3.32 15.28
C ILE A 257 -17.40 -1.99 16.00
N VAL A 258 -17.41 -0.86 15.27
CA VAL A 258 -17.62 0.48 15.85
C VAL A 258 -19.03 0.69 16.39
N ARG A 259 -19.97 -0.19 16.03
CA ARG A 259 -21.37 -0.19 16.52
C ARG A 259 -21.61 -1.26 17.57
N ASN A 260 -20.64 -2.14 17.82
CA ASN A 260 -20.80 -3.21 18.78
C ASN A 260 -20.69 -2.65 20.21
N PRO A 261 -21.71 -2.80 21.06
CA PRO A 261 -21.72 -2.17 22.38
C PRO A 261 -20.64 -2.70 23.32
N LYS A 262 -20.10 -3.91 23.07
CA LYS A 262 -19.02 -4.52 23.86
C LYS A 262 -17.65 -3.89 23.60
N TRP A 263 -17.50 -3.10 22.53
CA TRP A 263 -16.24 -2.51 22.12
C TRP A 263 -16.35 -0.98 22.14
N LYS A 264 -15.44 -0.33 22.86
CA LYS A 264 -15.42 1.13 23.01
C LYS A 264 -14.20 1.70 22.29
N ILE A 265 -14.43 2.72 21.47
CA ILE A 265 -13.36 3.46 20.80
C ILE A 265 -12.66 4.33 21.85
N VAL A 266 -11.35 4.17 21.98
CA VAL A 266 -10.52 4.97 22.91
C VAL A 266 -9.46 5.78 22.19
N TYR A 267 -9.24 5.51 20.90
CA TYR A 267 -8.31 6.25 20.08
C TYR A 267 -8.70 6.16 18.60
N ILE A 268 -8.55 7.27 17.90
CA ILE A 268 -8.60 7.32 16.44
C ILE A 268 -7.71 8.46 15.99
N ASP A 269 -6.81 8.23 15.04
CA ASP A 269 -6.01 9.26 14.36
C ASP A 269 -6.21 9.18 12.85
N ASP A 270 -5.31 9.75 12.05
CA ASP A 270 -5.38 9.73 10.58
C ASP A 270 -4.92 8.39 9.96
N TYR A 271 -4.67 7.35 10.74
CA TYR A 271 -4.18 6.06 10.22
C TYR A 271 -4.83 4.83 10.89
N SER A 272 -5.11 4.91 12.18
CA SER A 272 -5.49 3.79 13.03
C SER A 272 -6.65 4.11 13.97
N ILE A 273 -7.36 3.06 14.37
CA ILE A 273 -8.37 3.07 15.42
C ILE A 273 -7.99 2.02 16.47
N ILE A 274 -8.19 2.38 17.75
CA ILE A 274 -8.02 1.46 18.88
C ILE A 274 -9.35 1.35 19.61
N LEU A 275 -9.82 0.12 19.76
CA LEU A 275 -10.98 -0.22 20.56
C LEU A 275 -10.56 -1.11 21.73
N VAL A 276 -11.29 -1.01 22.82
CA VAL A 276 -11.11 -1.86 24.00
C VAL A 276 -12.41 -2.51 24.39
N LYS A 277 -12.32 -3.72 24.95
CA LYS A 277 -13.50 -4.43 25.46
C LYS A 277 -14.04 -3.68 26.67
N ASP A 278 -15.36 -3.53 26.75
CA ASP A 278 -16.04 -2.95 27.90
C ASP A 278 -16.01 -3.93 29.08
N ASN A 279 -14.97 -3.81 29.91
CA ASN A 279 -14.70 -4.66 31.06
C ASN A 279 -14.06 -3.85 32.19
N GLU A 280 -13.98 -4.41 33.41
CA GLU A 280 -13.42 -3.73 34.58
C GLU A 280 -11.99 -3.20 34.35
N GLN A 281 -11.17 -3.97 33.62
CA GLN A 281 -9.78 -3.61 33.32
C GLN A 281 -9.69 -2.31 32.52
N ASN A 282 -10.60 -2.10 31.57
CA ASN A 282 -10.57 -0.96 30.66
C ASN A 282 -11.45 0.21 31.11
N LYS A 283 -12.26 0.07 32.18
CA LYS A 283 -13.19 1.11 32.64
C LYS A 283 -12.54 2.49 32.78
N ARG A 284 -11.39 2.57 33.46
CA ARG A 284 -10.65 3.85 33.63
C ARG A 284 -10.29 4.48 32.29
N LEU A 285 -9.86 3.67 31.33
CA LEU A 285 -9.48 4.14 30.01
C LEU A 285 -10.71 4.62 29.23
N ILE A 286 -11.81 3.86 29.28
CA ILE A 286 -13.08 4.19 28.64
C ILE A 286 -13.64 5.50 29.21
N THR A 287 -13.59 5.71 30.52
CA THR A 287 -14.03 6.99 31.13
C THR A 287 -13.16 8.18 30.68
N THR A 288 -11.87 7.95 30.44
CA THR A 288 -10.93 9.03 30.10
C THR A 288 -10.93 9.37 28.60
N TYR A 289 -11.02 8.36 27.74
CA TYR A 289 -10.81 8.48 26.29
C TYR A 289 -11.95 7.92 25.44
N GLY A 290 -12.97 7.32 26.07
CA GLY A 290 -14.11 6.74 25.36
C GLY A 290 -14.78 7.76 24.45
N MET A 291 -15.02 7.36 23.20
CA MET A 291 -15.68 8.17 22.19
C MET A 291 -16.97 7.50 21.72
N ASP A 292 -17.97 8.34 21.46
CA ASP A 292 -19.16 7.95 20.71
C ASP A 292 -18.84 8.02 19.21
N ILE A 293 -19.30 7.03 18.45
CA ILE A 293 -19.11 6.96 17.00
C ILE A 293 -19.73 8.17 16.26
N ASN A 294 -20.79 8.76 16.82
CA ASN A 294 -21.43 9.95 16.27
C ASN A 294 -20.72 11.26 16.66
N ASN A 295 -19.72 11.21 17.54
CA ASN A 295 -18.94 12.37 17.97
C ASN A 295 -17.45 12.02 18.11
N LEU A 296 -16.84 11.59 17.00
CA LEU A 296 -15.44 11.22 16.96
C LEU A 296 -14.52 12.43 17.03
N LYS A 297 -13.49 12.33 17.88
CA LYS A 297 -12.41 13.31 17.96
C LYS A 297 -11.12 12.67 17.46
N PHE A 298 -10.82 12.90 16.19
CA PHE A 298 -9.57 12.43 15.61
C PHE A 298 -8.37 13.09 16.27
N SER A 299 -7.51 12.26 16.85
CA SER A 299 -6.27 12.65 17.48
C SER A 299 -5.27 13.07 16.43
N ASN A 300 -4.74 14.29 16.54
CA ASN A 300 -3.67 14.80 15.68
C ASN A 300 -3.96 14.68 14.17
N LEU A 301 -5.16 15.06 13.74
CA LEU A 301 -5.33 15.61 12.39
C LEU A 301 -4.47 16.87 12.34
N ASN A 302 -3.18 16.70 12.08
CA ASN A 302 -2.34 17.81 11.63
C ASN A 302 -3.11 18.42 10.46
N ASP A 303 -3.34 19.74 10.43
CA ASP A 303 -4.12 20.47 9.41
C ASP A 303 -3.49 20.37 8.01
N ASN A 304 -3.30 19.15 7.55
CA ASN A 304 -2.72 18.76 6.29
C ASN A 304 -3.80 17.99 5.53
N PHE A 305 -3.85 18.29 4.25
CA PHE A 305 -4.80 17.75 3.31
C PHE A 305 -4.91 16.21 3.36
N LEU A 306 -3.78 15.51 3.52
CA LEU A 306 -3.75 14.05 3.47
C LEU A 306 -4.42 13.41 4.71
N SER A 307 -4.24 14.00 5.89
CA SER A 307 -4.87 13.51 7.12
C SER A 307 -6.39 13.64 7.06
N PHE A 308 -6.91 14.72 6.48
CA PHE A 308 -8.36 14.87 6.25
C PHE A 308 -8.90 13.85 5.23
N VAL A 309 -8.16 13.59 4.14
CA VAL A 309 -8.53 12.55 3.17
C VAL A 309 -8.55 11.17 3.82
N LYS A 310 -7.59 10.83 4.68
CA LYS A 310 -7.59 9.54 5.38
C LYS A 310 -8.75 9.42 6.36
N ALA A 311 -9.07 10.48 7.11
CA ALA A 311 -10.24 10.49 7.98
C ALA A 311 -11.55 10.34 7.19
N SER A 312 -11.69 10.98 6.02
CA SER A 312 -12.89 10.82 5.19
C SER A 312 -13.06 9.37 4.71
N ILE A 313 -11.98 8.65 4.44
CA ILE A 313 -12.03 7.21 4.11
C ILE A 313 -12.60 6.40 5.27
N PHE A 314 -12.19 6.66 6.51
CA PHE A 314 -12.75 5.99 7.67
C PHE A 314 -14.26 6.26 7.81
N LEU A 315 -14.66 7.54 7.69
CA LEU A 315 -16.05 7.96 7.81
C LEU A 315 -16.93 7.32 6.73
N ASN A 316 -16.43 7.24 5.50
CA ASN A 316 -17.08 6.54 4.40
C ASN A 316 -17.28 5.05 4.70
N LYS A 317 -16.21 4.35 5.11
CA LYS A 317 -16.23 2.91 5.44
C LYS A 317 -17.18 2.58 6.58
N THR A 318 -17.30 3.49 7.54
CA THR A 318 -18.19 3.32 8.69
C THR A 318 -19.59 3.84 8.45
N GLY A 319 -19.87 4.47 7.30
CA GLY A 319 -21.20 4.97 6.92
C GLY A 319 -21.63 6.24 7.68
N LEU A 320 -20.68 7.01 8.21
CA LEU A 320 -20.92 8.24 8.95
C LEU A 320 -21.01 9.44 8.00
N LYS A 321 -22.10 9.48 7.23
CA LYS A 321 -22.26 10.42 6.11
C LYS A 321 -22.16 11.89 6.52
N ASP A 322 -22.82 12.30 7.60
CA ASP A 322 -22.83 13.72 7.99
C ASP A 322 -21.42 14.22 8.33
N GLN A 323 -20.67 13.44 9.12
CA GLN A 323 -19.27 13.73 9.45
C GLN A 323 -18.36 13.66 8.20
N GLU A 324 -18.64 12.75 7.27
CA GLU A 324 -17.90 12.64 6.01
C GLU A 324 -18.06 13.92 5.16
N ILE A 325 -19.27 14.48 5.10
CA ILE A 325 -19.56 15.75 4.43
C ILE A 325 -18.80 16.90 5.08
N GLU A 326 -18.85 17.04 6.41
CA GLU A 326 -18.05 18.05 7.14
C GLU A 326 -16.55 17.90 6.85
N MET A 327 -16.07 16.66 6.73
CA MET A 327 -14.66 16.39 6.41
C MET A 327 -14.32 16.81 4.97
N TYR A 328 -15.21 16.58 4.00
CA TYR A 328 -15.01 17.05 2.62
C TYR A 328 -14.98 18.58 2.53
N GLU A 329 -15.80 19.29 3.31
CA GLU A 329 -15.75 20.74 3.39
C GLU A 329 -14.37 21.22 3.90
N LYS A 330 -13.85 20.60 4.97
CA LYS A 330 -12.49 20.87 5.49
C LYS A 330 -11.40 20.54 4.47
N ILE A 331 -11.56 19.47 3.68
CA ILE A 331 -10.61 19.16 2.62
C ILE A 331 -10.55 20.29 1.59
N LEU A 332 -11.69 20.87 1.22
CA LEU A 332 -11.76 21.95 0.24
C LEU A 332 -11.26 23.30 0.77
N THR A 333 -11.19 23.52 2.09
CA THR A 333 -10.53 24.73 2.64
C THR A 333 -9.02 24.68 2.45
N VAL A 334 -8.42 23.47 2.46
CA VAL A 334 -6.98 23.26 2.25
C VAL A 334 -6.64 23.06 0.77
N ASN A 335 -7.44 22.29 0.04
CA ASN A 335 -7.27 22.02 -1.39
C ASN A 335 -8.61 22.22 -2.13
N PRO A 336 -8.89 23.45 -2.62
CA PRO A 336 -10.16 23.81 -3.25
C PRO A 336 -10.51 23.02 -4.51
N ASN A 337 -9.53 22.34 -5.12
CA ASN A 337 -9.67 21.64 -6.40
C ASN A 337 -9.68 20.11 -6.23
N TYR A 338 -9.86 19.61 -5.01
CA TYR A 338 -9.87 18.17 -4.77
C TYR A 338 -11.14 17.51 -5.32
N CYS A 339 -10.99 16.84 -6.47
CA CYS A 339 -12.10 16.32 -7.25
C CYS A 339 -13.03 15.35 -6.52
N PRO A 340 -12.53 14.37 -5.72
CA PRO A 340 -13.40 13.48 -4.96
C PRO A 340 -14.31 14.22 -3.97
N ALA A 341 -13.81 15.25 -3.28
CA ALA A 341 -14.64 16.06 -2.38
C ALA A 341 -15.66 16.90 -3.15
N LEU A 342 -15.26 17.55 -4.26
CA LEU A 342 -16.18 18.31 -5.11
C LEU A 342 -17.33 17.43 -5.65
N TYR A 343 -17.02 16.21 -6.07
CA TYR A 343 -17.99 15.24 -6.58
C TYR A 343 -18.94 14.74 -5.48
N ASN A 344 -18.42 14.33 -4.32
CA ASN A 344 -19.26 13.81 -3.25
C ASN A 344 -20.15 14.89 -2.63
N LEU A 345 -19.64 16.13 -2.49
CA LEU A 345 -20.43 17.26 -2.02
C LEU A 345 -21.51 17.67 -3.04
N SER A 346 -21.20 17.68 -4.35
CA SER A 346 -22.22 18.01 -5.36
C SER A 346 -23.37 17.00 -5.35
N LEU A 347 -23.07 15.70 -5.26
CA LEU A 347 -24.08 14.65 -5.14
C LEU A 347 -24.92 14.80 -3.86
N TYR A 348 -24.26 15.02 -2.71
CA TYR A 348 -24.94 15.20 -1.45
C TYR A 348 -25.90 16.39 -1.47
N TYR A 349 -25.40 17.58 -1.86
CA TYR A 349 -26.22 18.79 -1.91
C TYR A 349 -27.33 18.71 -2.97
N SER A 350 -27.12 17.94 -4.04
CA SER A 350 -28.18 17.64 -5.01
C SER A 350 -29.30 16.83 -4.38
N ASN A 351 -28.98 15.82 -3.57
CA ASN A 351 -29.98 14.95 -2.93
C ASN A 351 -30.81 15.70 -1.87
N VAL A 352 -30.23 16.69 -1.19
CA VAL A 352 -30.94 17.52 -0.20
C VAL A 352 -31.52 18.81 -0.79
N ASN A 353 -31.55 18.94 -2.13
CA ASN A 353 -32.08 20.10 -2.86
C ASN A 353 -31.50 21.46 -2.43
N SER A 354 -30.19 21.51 -2.20
CA SER A 354 -29.48 22.75 -1.83
C SER A 354 -28.81 23.40 -3.04
N ASP A 355 -28.87 24.73 -3.13
CA ASP A 355 -28.20 25.54 -4.16
C ASP A 355 -26.67 25.35 -4.19
N LEU A 356 -26.09 24.88 -3.07
CA LEU A 356 -24.66 24.53 -2.99
C LEU A 356 -24.25 23.46 -4.00
N SER A 357 -25.19 22.59 -4.41
CA SER A 357 -24.96 21.58 -5.45
C SER A 357 -24.42 22.19 -6.75
N ARG A 358 -25.00 23.33 -7.17
CA ARG A 358 -24.59 24.02 -8.40
C ARG A 358 -23.19 24.59 -8.28
N ALA A 359 -22.85 25.15 -7.12
CA ALA A 359 -21.52 25.72 -6.86
C ALA A 359 -20.43 24.64 -6.93
N TYR A 360 -20.64 23.49 -6.28
CA TYR A 360 -19.69 22.39 -6.33
C TYR A 360 -19.60 21.74 -7.72
N SER A 361 -20.74 21.57 -8.41
CA SER A 361 -20.78 21.02 -9.78
C SER A 361 -20.02 21.89 -10.79
N MET A 362 -20.13 23.21 -10.70
CA MET A 362 -19.38 24.14 -11.54
C MET A 362 -17.87 24.04 -11.29
N LYS A 363 -17.44 23.99 -10.02
CA LYS A 363 -16.03 23.79 -9.68
C LYS A 363 -15.52 22.45 -10.22
N LEU A 364 -16.28 21.37 -10.05
CA LEU A 364 -15.93 20.04 -10.56
C LEU A 364 -15.70 20.08 -12.08
N GLN A 365 -16.61 20.68 -12.85
CA GLN A 365 -16.47 20.80 -14.32
C GLN A 365 -15.26 21.63 -14.75
N ASN A 366 -14.90 22.64 -13.96
CA ASN A 366 -13.78 23.52 -14.27
C ASN A 366 -12.42 22.88 -13.96
N PHE A 367 -12.32 22.12 -12.87
CA PHE A 367 -11.03 21.66 -12.35
C PHE A 367 -10.74 20.17 -12.54
N CYS A 368 -11.75 19.32 -12.78
CA CYS A 368 -11.64 17.86 -12.66
C CYS A 368 -11.90 17.09 -13.97
N LYS A 369 -11.50 17.69 -15.09
CA LYS A 369 -11.70 17.11 -16.44
C LYS A 369 -10.96 15.81 -16.67
#